data_AF-A0A182IQN8-F1
#
_entry.id   AF-A0A182IQN8-F1
#
_cell.length_a   1.000
_cell.length_b   1.000
_cell.length_c   1.000
_cell.angle_alpha   90.00
_cell.angle_beta   90.00
_cell.angle_gamma   90.00
#
_symmetry.space_group_name_H-M   'P 1'
#
loop_
_entity.id
_entity.type
_entity.pdbx_description
1 polymer ?
#
loop_
_entity_poly.entity_id
_entity_poly.type
_entity_poly.pdbx_seq_one_letter_code
_entity_poly.pdbx_strand_id
1 'polypeptide(L)'
;MLKLVVLLAVCSVIGAQKQQQQQQQQLHQQHQQSQNSLPRYKEIPIVNLENVLEVDGKFRYSYEGGDGTRAAQDGQQIVVNNQVGTASQGQYTYQGDDGKTYTVTYIADENGYRPIGDHLPTPPPVPPPIARALAHLATLPPSKENGRKF
;
A
#
# COMPACT_ATOMS: atom_id res chain seq x y z
N MET A 1 -48.99 -53.21 8.49
CA MET A 1 -47.82 -52.72 9.25
C MET A 1 -46.74 -52.09 8.35
N LEU A 2 -46.43 -52.62 7.16
CA LEU A 2 -45.35 -52.08 6.31
C LEU A 2 -45.69 -50.79 5.50
N LYS A 3 -46.97 -50.46 5.30
CA LYS A 3 -47.40 -49.27 4.54
C LYS A 3 -47.38 -47.95 5.32
N LEU A 4 -47.31 -47.99 6.66
CA LEU A 4 -47.34 -46.78 7.50
C LEU A 4 -45.94 -46.17 7.72
N VAL A 5 -44.89 -47.01 7.67
CA VAL A 5 -43.50 -46.58 7.91
C VAL A 5 -42.89 -45.84 6.70
N VAL A 6 -43.29 -46.21 5.48
CA VAL A 6 -42.80 -45.58 4.23
C VAL A 6 -43.36 -44.16 4.06
N LEU A 7 -44.60 -43.91 4.49
CA LEU A 7 -45.22 -42.59 4.38
C LEU A 7 -44.56 -41.55 5.32
N LEU A 8 -44.12 -41.98 6.51
CA LEU A 8 -43.42 -41.12 7.49
C LEU A 8 -41.97 -40.79 7.07
N ALA A 9 -41.30 -41.68 6.33
CA ALA A 9 -39.94 -41.47 5.84
C ALA A 9 -39.86 -40.48 4.67
N VAL A 10 -40.88 -40.40 3.80
CA VAL A 10 -40.88 -39.45 2.66
C VAL A 10 -41.24 -38.03 3.11
N CYS A 11 -42.13 -37.88 4.11
CA CYS A 11 -42.48 -36.57 4.66
C CYS A 11 -41.31 -35.89 5.40
N SER A 12 -40.40 -36.67 6.01
CA SER A 12 -39.29 -36.12 6.79
C SER A 12 -38.16 -35.54 5.91
N VAL A 13 -37.90 -36.12 4.74
CA VAL A 13 -36.89 -35.61 3.78
C VAL A 13 -37.34 -34.29 3.14
N ILE A 14 -38.62 -34.18 2.77
CA ILE A 14 -39.19 -32.96 2.17
C ILE A 14 -39.21 -31.81 3.19
N GLY A 15 -39.50 -32.10 4.46
CA GLY A 15 -39.47 -31.12 5.55
C GLY A 15 -38.06 -30.55 5.77
N ALA A 16 -37.05 -31.42 5.86
CA ALA A 16 -35.66 -31.02 6.10
C ALA A 16 -35.10 -30.14 4.96
N GLN A 17 -35.44 -30.45 3.70
CA GLN A 17 -34.97 -29.68 2.55
C GLN A 17 -35.59 -28.27 2.50
N LYS A 18 -36.88 -28.15 2.85
CA LYS A 18 -37.55 -26.85 2.93
C LYS A 18 -37.01 -26.00 4.08
N GLN A 19 -36.66 -26.63 5.19
CA GLN A 19 -36.08 -25.96 6.36
C GLN A 19 -34.64 -25.48 6.08
N GLN A 20 -33.83 -26.29 5.38
CA GLN A 20 -32.50 -25.87 4.91
C GLN A 20 -32.56 -24.74 3.88
N GLN A 21 -33.52 -24.77 2.94
CA GLN A 21 -33.71 -23.67 1.98
C GLN A 21 -34.13 -22.36 2.66
N GLN A 22 -35.02 -22.41 3.66
CA GLN A 22 -35.40 -21.23 4.44
C GLN A 22 -34.23 -20.67 5.25
N GLN A 23 -33.41 -21.54 5.84
CA GLN A 23 -32.22 -21.11 6.59
C GLN A 23 -31.18 -20.45 5.66
N GLN A 24 -30.99 -21.00 4.45
CA GLN A 24 -30.14 -20.35 3.44
C GLN A 24 -30.70 -19.00 2.98
N GLN A 25 -32.02 -18.86 2.81
CA GLN A 25 -32.64 -17.57 2.46
C GLN A 25 -32.47 -16.53 3.58
N GLN A 26 -32.61 -16.92 4.84
CA GLN A 26 -32.38 -16.03 5.98
C GLN A 26 -30.92 -15.53 6.06
N LEU A 27 -29.94 -16.41 5.82
CA LEU A 27 -28.52 -16.03 5.76
C LEU A 27 -28.23 -15.01 4.64
N HIS A 28 -28.87 -15.16 3.47
CA HIS A 28 -28.74 -14.16 2.39
C HIS A 28 -29.35 -12.81 2.76
N GLN A 29 -30.50 -12.80 3.45
CA GLN A 29 -31.14 -11.57 3.92
C GLN A 29 -30.28 -10.84 4.97
N GLN A 30 -29.63 -11.58 5.87
CA GLN A 30 -28.75 -11.01 6.90
C GLN A 30 -27.46 -10.39 6.31
N HIS A 31 -26.93 -10.96 5.23
CA HIS A 31 -25.80 -10.35 4.50
C HIS A 31 -26.18 -9.06 3.78
N GLN A 32 -27.37 -8.96 3.20
CA GLN A 32 -27.83 -7.75 2.51
C GLN A 32 -28.05 -6.58 3.47
N GLN A 33 -28.53 -6.83 4.69
CA GLN A 33 -28.82 -5.78 5.66
C GLN A 33 -27.55 -5.18 6.29
N SER A 34 -26.49 -5.97 6.41
CA SER A 34 -25.18 -5.53 6.94
C SER A 34 -24.40 -4.62 5.98
N GLN A 35 -24.67 -4.70 4.67
CA GLN A 35 -24.01 -3.83 3.67
C GLN A 35 -24.64 -2.44 3.57
N ASN A 36 -25.88 -2.28 4.02
CA ASN A 36 -26.67 -1.06 3.84
C ASN A 36 -26.45 0.01 4.94
N SER A 37 -25.60 -0.27 5.93
CA SER A 37 -25.35 0.59 7.09
C SER A 37 -23.97 1.25 7.11
N LEU A 38 -23.13 1.04 6.08
CA LEU A 38 -21.86 1.73 5.95
C LEU A 38 -22.06 3.09 5.27
N PRO A 39 -21.37 4.16 5.69
CA PRO A 39 -21.38 5.42 4.95
C PRO A 39 -21.00 5.14 3.49
N ARG A 40 -21.85 5.56 2.54
CA ARG A 40 -21.54 5.48 1.10
C ARG A 40 -20.33 6.37 0.83
N TYR A 41 -19.14 5.78 0.83
CA TYR A 41 -17.99 6.41 0.20
C TYR A 41 -18.30 6.55 -1.30
N LYS A 42 -17.91 7.69 -1.88
CA LYS A 42 -17.94 7.87 -3.33
C LYS A 42 -17.02 6.81 -3.92
N GLU A 43 -17.56 5.92 -4.74
CA GLU A 43 -16.77 4.93 -5.46
C GLU A 43 -15.88 5.66 -6.49
N ILE A 44 -14.58 5.36 -6.47
CA ILE A 44 -13.60 5.92 -7.39
C ILE A 44 -13.10 4.77 -8.25
N PRO A 45 -13.46 4.71 -9.55
CA PRO A 45 -13.03 3.60 -10.40
C PRO A 45 -11.53 3.69 -10.66
N ILE A 46 -10.88 2.55 -10.83
CA ILE A 46 -9.51 2.49 -11.37
C ILE A 46 -9.60 2.63 -12.88
N VAL A 47 -8.98 3.66 -13.44
CA VAL A 47 -8.97 3.96 -14.88
C VAL A 47 -7.73 3.42 -15.58
N ASN A 48 -6.63 3.22 -14.84
CA ASN A 48 -5.43 2.56 -15.32
C ASN A 48 -4.80 1.70 -14.22
N LEU A 49 -4.25 0.55 -14.59
CA LEU A 49 -3.56 -0.37 -13.69
C LEU A 49 -2.44 -1.09 -14.45
N GLU A 50 -1.23 -1.04 -13.88
CA GLU A 50 -0.08 -1.82 -14.30
C GLU A 50 0.42 -2.65 -13.12
N ASN A 51 0.69 -3.93 -13.37
CA ASN A 51 1.30 -4.82 -12.40
C ASN A 51 2.18 -5.82 -13.14
N VAL A 52 3.48 -5.62 -13.09
CA VAL A 52 4.49 -6.39 -13.79
C VAL A 52 5.44 -6.98 -12.76
N LEU A 53 5.67 -8.29 -12.87
CA LEU A 53 6.68 -9.01 -12.10
C LEU A 53 7.67 -9.63 -13.09
N GLU A 54 8.94 -9.27 -12.97
CA GLU A 54 10.02 -9.79 -13.77
C GLU A 54 10.66 -11.02 -13.10
N VAL A 55 11.30 -11.87 -13.90
CA VAL A 55 11.91 -13.13 -13.44
C VAL A 55 13.09 -12.90 -12.50
N ASP A 56 13.78 -11.76 -12.64
CA ASP A 56 14.94 -11.38 -11.83
C ASP A 56 14.56 -10.77 -10.47
N GLY A 57 13.28 -10.76 -10.11
CA GLY A 57 12.79 -10.21 -8.85
C GLY A 57 12.55 -8.71 -8.89
N LYS A 58 12.65 -8.06 -10.06
CA LYS A 58 12.14 -6.71 -10.27
C LYS A 58 10.62 -6.73 -10.43
N PHE A 59 9.99 -5.66 -10.01
CA PHE A 59 8.57 -5.46 -10.21
C PHE A 59 8.25 -3.99 -10.46
N ARG A 60 7.15 -3.77 -11.19
CA ARG A 60 6.58 -2.46 -11.44
C ARG A 60 5.10 -2.50 -11.14
N TYR A 61 4.63 -1.50 -10.43
CA TYR A 61 3.23 -1.35 -10.08
C TYR A 61 2.82 0.10 -10.33
N SER A 62 1.69 0.32 -10.99
CA SER A 62 1.09 1.65 -11.09
C SER A 62 -0.43 1.58 -11.14
N TYR A 63 -1.11 2.62 -10.65
CA TYR A 63 -2.54 2.79 -10.83
C TYR A 63 -2.93 4.26 -10.97
N GLU A 64 -4.07 4.49 -11.59
CA GLU A 64 -4.75 5.78 -11.66
C GLU A 64 -6.23 5.60 -11.34
N GLY A 65 -6.73 6.37 -10.39
CA GLY A 65 -8.14 6.47 -10.04
C GLY A 65 -8.84 7.56 -10.87
N GLY A 66 -10.15 7.42 -11.07
CA GLY A 66 -10.96 8.39 -11.81
C GLY A 66 -11.10 9.76 -11.16
N ASP A 67 -10.59 9.92 -9.93
CA ASP A 67 -10.44 11.19 -9.22
C ASP A 67 -9.10 11.89 -9.48
N GLY A 68 -8.21 11.28 -10.29
CA GLY A 68 -6.85 11.77 -10.56
C GLY A 68 -5.80 11.35 -9.53
N THR A 69 -6.17 10.57 -8.50
CA THR A 69 -5.22 9.96 -7.59
C THR A 69 -4.43 8.89 -8.34
N ARG A 70 -3.10 8.94 -8.26
CA ARG A 70 -2.23 8.01 -8.99
C ARG A 70 -1.01 7.63 -8.17
N ALA A 71 -0.54 6.41 -8.34
CA ALA A 71 0.72 5.94 -7.76
C ALA A 71 1.50 5.11 -8.76
N ALA A 72 2.82 5.17 -8.67
CA ALA A 72 3.74 4.33 -9.44
C ALA A 72 4.93 3.94 -8.55
N GLN A 73 5.36 2.69 -8.65
CA GLN A 73 6.48 2.13 -7.91
C GLN A 73 7.25 1.15 -8.78
N ASP A 74 8.57 1.27 -8.72
CA ASP A 74 9.53 0.27 -9.18
C ASP A 74 10.22 -0.32 -7.96
N GLY A 75 10.45 -1.63 -7.96
CA GLY A 75 11.21 -2.27 -6.91
C GLY A 75 11.97 -3.49 -7.38
N GLN A 76 12.91 -3.91 -6.54
CA GLN A 76 13.77 -5.05 -6.81
C GLN A 76 14.22 -5.70 -5.49
N GLN A 77 14.46 -7.00 -5.54
CA GLN A 77 15.08 -7.72 -4.45
C GLN A 77 16.55 -7.26 -4.27
N ILE A 78 16.94 -7.00 -3.02
CA ILE A 78 18.31 -6.62 -2.65
C ILE A 78 18.84 -7.60 -1.59
N VAL A 79 20.17 -7.63 -1.43
CA VAL A 79 20.82 -8.34 -0.32
C VAL A 79 21.70 -7.36 0.43
N VAL A 80 21.41 -7.17 1.72
CA VAL A 80 22.15 -6.27 2.62
C VAL A 80 22.55 -7.08 3.85
N ASN A 81 23.83 -7.09 4.20
CA ASN A 81 24.36 -7.85 5.34
C ASN A 81 23.93 -9.32 5.37
N ASN A 82 23.98 -10.00 4.21
CA ASN A 82 23.54 -11.39 4.01
C ASN A 82 22.04 -11.63 4.31
N GLN A 83 21.23 -10.58 4.41
CA GLN A 83 19.78 -10.65 4.53
C GLN A 83 19.12 -10.23 3.22
N VAL A 84 18.12 -11.00 2.79
CA VAL A 84 17.32 -10.67 1.62
C VAL A 84 16.29 -9.61 2.02
N GLY A 85 16.18 -8.56 1.22
CA GLY A 85 15.18 -7.50 1.36
C GLY A 85 14.70 -7.00 0.00
N THR A 86 13.97 -5.88 0.01
CA THR A 86 13.46 -5.23 -1.19
C THR A 86 13.80 -3.76 -1.12
N ALA A 87 14.43 -3.24 -2.18
CA ALA A 87 14.48 -1.80 -2.43
C ALA A 87 13.33 -1.42 -3.35
N SER A 88 12.69 -0.30 -3.08
CA SER A 88 11.70 0.28 -3.98
C SER A 88 11.78 1.80 -3.99
N GLN A 89 11.40 2.36 -5.12
CA GLN A 89 11.24 3.80 -5.28
C GLN A 89 9.93 4.05 -6.01
N GLY A 90 9.30 5.18 -5.72
CA GLY A 90 8.02 5.47 -6.32
C GLY A 90 7.56 6.88 -6.07
N GLN A 91 6.35 7.12 -6.54
CA GLN A 91 5.65 8.37 -6.32
C GLN A 91 4.16 8.12 -6.21
N TYR A 92 3.48 8.98 -5.47
CA TYR A 92 2.03 9.08 -5.51
C TYR A 92 1.61 10.54 -5.58
N THR A 93 0.45 10.77 -6.20
CA THR A 93 -0.15 12.08 -6.36
C THR A 93 -1.63 11.98 -6.02
N TYR A 94 -2.14 12.95 -5.28
CA TYR A 94 -3.54 13.03 -4.87
C TYR A 94 -3.98 14.49 -4.74
N GLN A 95 -5.28 14.72 -4.74
CA GLN A 95 -5.85 16.03 -4.40
C GLN A 95 -6.16 16.07 -2.91
N GLY A 96 -5.65 17.09 -2.20
CA GLY A 96 -5.95 17.31 -0.79
C GLY A 96 -7.29 18.01 -0.58
N ASP A 97 -7.73 18.06 0.68
CA ASP A 97 -8.99 18.71 1.08
C ASP A 97 -9.03 20.22 0.79
N ASP A 98 -7.86 20.84 0.61
CA ASP A 98 -7.70 22.23 0.21
C ASP A 98 -7.76 22.45 -1.32
N GLY A 99 -8.03 21.39 -2.08
CA GLY A 99 -8.11 21.39 -3.53
C GLY A 99 -6.76 21.38 -4.25
N LYS A 100 -5.63 21.42 -3.52
CA LYS A 100 -4.30 21.38 -4.12
C LYS A 100 -3.90 19.95 -4.45
N THR A 101 -3.11 19.81 -5.50
CA THR A 101 -2.48 18.53 -5.86
C THR A 101 -1.18 18.38 -5.09
N TYR A 102 -1.05 17.29 -4.35
CA TYR A 102 0.14 16.92 -3.62
C TYR A 102 0.82 15.75 -4.29
N THR A 103 2.13 15.84 -4.45
CA THR A 103 2.97 14.75 -4.93
C THR A 103 3.99 14.41 -3.85
N VAL A 104 4.18 13.11 -3.65
CA VAL A 104 5.28 12.57 -2.82
C VAL A 104 6.07 11.62 -3.69
N THR A 105 7.38 11.78 -3.68
CA THR A 105 8.35 10.79 -4.19
C THR A 105 9.03 10.13 -3.01
N TYR A 106 9.48 8.88 -3.15
CA TYR A 106 10.14 8.18 -2.06
C TYR A 106 11.15 7.17 -2.54
N ILE A 107 12.08 6.86 -1.63
CA ILE A 107 12.94 5.68 -1.69
C ILE A 107 12.71 4.89 -0.40
N ALA A 108 12.59 3.58 -0.53
CA ALA A 108 12.45 2.63 0.56
C ALA A 108 13.50 1.53 0.38
N ASP A 109 14.47 1.47 1.28
CA ASP A 109 15.57 0.51 1.26
C ASP A 109 16.00 0.15 2.70
N GLU A 110 17.20 -0.39 2.88
CA GLU A 110 17.73 -0.75 4.20
C GLU A 110 17.83 0.43 5.18
N ASN A 111 17.86 1.67 4.68
CA ASN A 111 17.89 2.89 5.47
C ASN A 111 16.48 3.44 5.75
N GLY A 112 15.43 2.65 5.49
CA GLY A 112 14.03 2.97 5.76
C GLY A 112 13.34 3.76 4.65
N TYR A 113 12.14 4.24 4.94
CA TYR A 113 11.31 5.02 4.02
C TYR A 113 11.64 6.51 4.10
N ARG A 114 12.02 7.11 2.97
CA ARG A 114 12.44 8.52 2.88
C ARG A 114 11.59 9.25 1.84
N PRO A 115 10.47 9.86 2.24
CA PRO A 115 9.60 10.61 1.34
C PRO A 115 10.08 12.06 1.16
N ILE A 116 9.82 12.60 -0.02
CA ILE A 116 10.04 14.01 -0.38
C ILE A 116 8.75 14.54 -0.99
N GLY A 117 8.29 15.68 -0.49
CA GLY A 117 7.13 16.39 -1.02
C GLY A 117 7.01 17.76 -0.36
N ASP A 118 6.55 18.75 -1.11
CA ASP A 118 6.53 20.17 -0.67
C ASP A 118 5.69 20.43 0.59
N HIS A 119 4.75 19.55 0.89
CA HIS A 119 3.86 19.62 2.05
C HIS A 119 4.36 18.85 3.26
N LEU A 120 5.46 18.09 3.11
CA LEU A 120 6.02 17.31 4.21
C LEU A 120 6.83 18.21 5.14
N PRO A 121 6.81 17.96 6.45
CA PRO A 121 7.67 18.67 7.38
C PRO A 121 9.15 18.50 7.00
N THR A 122 9.85 19.61 6.81
CA THR A 122 11.30 19.60 6.64
C THR A 122 12.01 19.78 7.98
N PRO A 123 13.21 19.20 8.18
CA PRO A 123 14.05 19.54 9.31
C PRO A 123 14.29 21.05 9.40
N PRO A 124 14.50 21.61 10.61
CA PRO A 124 14.79 23.03 10.75
C PRO A 124 16.08 23.40 9.99
N PRO A 125 16.20 24.65 9.52
CA PRO A 125 17.42 25.11 8.86
C PRO A 125 18.66 24.90 9.74
N VAL A 126 19.80 24.63 9.10
CA VAL A 126 21.10 24.52 9.79
C VAL A 126 21.39 25.82 10.55
N PRO A 127 21.77 25.77 11.85
CA PRO A 127 22.07 26.98 12.61
C PRO A 127 23.19 27.84 11.98
N PRO A 128 23.09 29.19 12.01
CA PRO A 128 24.07 30.07 11.37
C PRO A 128 25.55 29.87 11.77
N PRO A 129 25.89 29.53 13.03
CA PRO A 129 27.28 29.22 13.39
C PRO A 129 27.83 27.99 12.67
N ILE A 130 27.01 26.94 12.52
CA ILE A 130 27.39 25.71 11.83
C ILE A 130 27.54 25.97 10.34
N ALA A 131 26.60 26.70 9.72
CA ALA A 131 26.71 27.10 8.32
C ALA A 131 28.00 27.90 8.05
N ARG A 132 28.36 28.85 8.94
CA ARG A 132 29.61 29.61 8.85
C ARG A 132 30.85 28.73 9.01
N ALA A 133 30.83 27.79 9.95
CA ALA A 133 31.92 26.85 10.15
C ALA A 133 32.14 25.97 8.90
N LEU A 134 31.08 25.42 8.33
CA LEU A 134 31.14 24.62 7.10
C LEU A 134 31.66 25.45 5.92
N ALA A 135 31.20 26.69 5.76
CA ALA A 135 31.70 27.60 4.73
C ALA A 135 33.20 27.89 4.91
N HIS A 136 33.66 28.12 6.14
CA HIS A 136 35.09 28.32 6.42
C HIS A 136 35.90 27.07 6.09
N LEU A 137 35.46 25.88 6.51
CA LEU A 137 36.12 24.61 6.21
C LEU A 137 36.25 24.38 4.69
N ALA A 138 35.23 24.75 3.91
CA ALA A 138 35.27 24.64 2.45
C ALA A 138 36.30 25.57 1.78
N THR A 139 36.75 26.62 2.45
CA THR A 139 37.80 27.53 1.94
C THR A 139 39.22 27.10 2.29
N LEU A 140 39.37 26.08 3.14
CA LEU A 140 40.69 25.60 3.53
C LEU A 140 41.33 24.82 2.37
N PRO A 141 42.66 24.97 2.15
CA PRO A 141 43.36 24.15 1.18
C PRO A 141 43.30 22.67 1.58
N PRO A 142 43.40 21.73 0.63
CA PRO A 142 43.48 20.31 0.96
C PRO A 142 44.62 20.09 1.95
N SER A 143 44.30 19.44 3.08
CA SER A 143 45.27 19.10 4.10
C SER A 143 46.42 18.31 3.46
N LYS A 144 47.67 18.76 3.65
CA LYS A 144 48.83 17.95 3.28
C LYS A 144 48.76 16.66 4.10
N GLU A 145 48.41 15.56 3.44
CA GLU A 145 48.52 14.23 4.02
C GLU A 145 49.99 14.00 4.34
N ASN A 146 50.36 14.15 5.61
CA ASN A 146 51.71 13.86 6.06
C ASN A 146 51.91 12.36 5.93
N GLY A 147 52.55 11.95 4.82
CA GLY A 147 52.77 10.57 4.42
C GLY A 147 53.37 9.70 5.53
N ARG A 148 52.49 9.16 6.38
CA ARG A 148 52.81 8.04 7.26
C ARG A 148 52.95 6.83 6.35
N LYS A 149 54.18 6.64 5.87
CA LYS A 149 54.61 5.36 5.30
C LYS A 149 54.48 4.33 6.43
N PHE A 150 53.59 3.36 6.23
CA PHE A 150 53.59 2.11 6.99
C PHE A 150 54.77 1.25 6.56
#